data_AF-A0AAU4Y0C1-F1
#
_entry.id   AF-A0AAU4Y0C1-F1
#
_cell.length_a   1.000
_cell.length_b   1.000
_cell.length_c   1.000
_cell.angle_alpha   90.00
_cell.angle_beta   90.00
_cell.angle_gamma   90.00
#
_symmetry.space_group_name_H-M   'P 1'
#
loop_
_entity.id
_entity.type
_entity.pdbx_description
1 polymer ?
#
loop_
_entity_poly.entity_id
_entity_poly.type
_entity_poly.pdbx_seq_one_letter_code
_entity_poly.pdbx_strand_id
1 'polypeptide(L)'
;MNQPHTAHAPFPTPEQAYADAPSIFDEIGWTVRTLAARECFTKLDREFYLRKAALLDRIALLDEPGNPRGTTETAVAAALYLLDLDQPGAICDPRAYVRQQYARSLTDHQ
;
A
#
# COMPACT_ATOMS: atom_id res chain seq x y z
N MET A 1 -18.56 -26.26 -25.34
CA MET A 1 -18.49 -24.79 -25.17
C MET A 1 -17.57 -24.48 -24.00
N ASN A 2 -16.52 -23.69 -24.22
CA ASN A 2 -15.56 -23.30 -23.19
C ASN A 2 -16.17 -22.26 -22.22
N GLN A 3 -16.03 -22.52 -20.92
CA GLN A 3 -16.35 -21.59 -19.83
C GLN A 3 -15.42 -20.36 -19.90
N PRO A 4 -15.91 -19.12 -19.68
CA PRO A 4 -15.04 -17.96 -19.59
C PRO A 4 -14.26 -18.02 -18.27
N HIS A 5 -12.93 -18.05 -18.34
CA HIS A 5 -12.08 -17.67 -17.21
C HIS A 5 -12.40 -16.21 -16.88
N THR A 6 -12.95 -15.94 -15.69
CA THR A 6 -13.00 -14.60 -15.12
C THR A 6 -11.58 -14.07 -15.05
N ALA A 7 -11.18 -13.24 -16.01
CA ALA A 7 -9.96 -12.48 -15.94
C ALA A 7 -10.06 -11.57 -14.70
N HIS A 8 -9.27 -11.87 -13.67
CA HIS A 8 -9.08 -10.92 -12.57
C HIS A 8 -8.68 -9.59 -13.19
N ALA A 9 -9.40 -8.51 -12.86
CA ALA A 9 -9.06 -7.18 -13.35
C ALA A 9 -7.57 -6.92 -13.07
N PRO A 10 -6.80 -6.42 -14.06
CA PRO A 10 -5.38 -6.17 -13.87
C PRO A 10 -5.18 -5.21 -12.69
N PHE A 11 -4.13 -5.45 -11.89
CA PHE A 11 -3.76 -4.55 -10.80
C PHE A 11 -3.55 -3.12 -11.34
N PRO A 12 -3.96 -2.07 -10.60
CA PRO A 12 -3.76 -0.70 -11.06
C PRO A 12 -2.26 -0.38 -11.15
N THR A 13 -1.89 0.46 -12.11
CA THR A 13 -0.53 1.01 -12.16
C THR A 13 -0.28 1.91 -10.95
N PRO A 14 0.98 2.16 -10.56
CA PRO A 14 1.26 3.08 -9.46
C PRO A 14 0.65 4.47 -9.66
N GLU A 15 0.69 4.99 -10.88
CA GLU A 15 0.15 6.30 -11.25
C GLU A 15 -1.37 6.33 -11.04
N GLN A 16 -2.06 5.26 -11.42
CA GLN A 16 -3.50 5.13 -11.21
C GLN A 16 -3.85 5.00 -9.72
N ALA A 17 -3.08 4.20 -8.98
CA ALA A 17 -3.36 3.93 -7.58
C ALA A 17 -3.15 5.15 -6.68
N TYR A 18 -2.21 6.02 -7.03
CA TYR A 18 -1.80 7.16 -6.20
C TYR A 18 -2.14 8.53 -6.79
N ALA A 19 -2.98 8.59 -7.82
CA ALA A 19 -3.38 9.84 -8.48
C ALA A 19 -3.93 10.87 -7.49
N ASP A 20 -4.79 10.43 -6.57
CA ASP A 20 -5.43 11.29 -5.57
C ASP A 20 -4.76 11.21 -4.19
N ALA A 21 -3.56 10.62 -4.12
CA ALA A 21 -2.86 10.45 -2.84
C ALA A 21 -2.34 11.82 -2.34
N PRO A 22 -2.41 12.10 -1.02
CA PRO A 22 -1.77 13.26 -0.41
C PRO A 22 -0.27 13.33 -0.73
N SER A 23 0.37 14.49 -0.55
CA SER A 23 1.83 14.57 -0.74
C SER A 23 2.58 13.61 0.20
N ILE A 24 3.77 13.16 -0.21
CA ILE A 24 4.60 12.27 0.64
C ILE A 24 4.86 12.91 2.01
N PHE A 25 5.10 14.23 2.06
CA PHE A 25 5.34 14.95 3.30
C PHE A 25 4.11 15.01 4.21
N ASP A 26 2.93 15.24 3.65
CA ASP A 26 1.68 15.23 4.42
C ASP A 26 1.40 13.86 5.01
N GLU A 27 1.65 12.80 4.23
CA GLU A 27 1.44 11.42 4.64
C GLU A 27 2.45 10.97 5.72
N ILE A 28 3.71 11.40 5.63
CA ILE A 28 4.71 11.24 6.70
C ILE A 28 4.19 11.94 7.97
N GLY A 29 3.75 13.19 7.85
CA GLY A 29 3.23 13.97 8.97
C GLY A 29 2.02 13.30 9.63
N TRP A 30 1.10 12.78 8.83
CA TRP A 30 -0.06 12.02 9.32
C TRP A 30 0.39 10.75 10.06
N THR A 31 1.26 9.94 9.46
CA THR A 31 1.76 8.68 10.06
C THR A 31 2.44 8.92 11.42
N VAL A 32 3.29 9.94 11.50
CA VAL A 32 4.01 10.30 12.74
C VAL A 32 3.04 10.77 13.83
N ARG A 33 2.08 11.64 13.49
CA ARG A 33 1.07 12.12 14.46
C ARG A 33 0.18 10.98 14.96
N THR A 34 -0.25 10.08 14.08
CA THR A 34 -1.07 8.92 14.44
C THR A 34 -0.32 7.99 15.40
N LEU A 35 0.98 7.74 15.18
CA LEU A 35 1.80 6.96 16.11
C LEU A 35 2.02 7.67 17.45
N ALA A 36 2.31 8.97 17.42
CA ALA A 36 2.57 9.76 18.63
C ALA A 36 1.35 9.87 19.56
N ALA A 37 0.14 9.78 19.00
CA ALA A 37 -1.11 9.84 19.76
C ALA A 37 -1.48 8.51 20.47
N ARG A 38 -0.64 7.47 20.37
CA ARG A 38 -0.98 6.11 20.78
C ARG A 38 0.08 5.59 21.77
N GLU A 39 -0.35 4.73 22.69
CA GLU A 39 0.58 4.07 23.60
C GLU A 39 1.54 3.17 22.82
N CYS A 40 2.80 3.09 23.26
CA CYS A 40 3.80 2.23 22.66
C CYS A 40 3.30 0.79 22.52
N PHE A 41 3.67 0.14 21.41
CA PHE A 41 3.30 -1.23 21.08
C PHE A 41 1.80 -1.48 20.84
N THR A 42 0.98 -0.43 20.74
CA THR A 42 -0.42 -0.56 20.32
C THR A 42 -0.50 -0.89 18.84
N LYS A 43 -1.19 -1.99 18.49
CA LYS A 43 -1.54 -2.29 17.10
C LYS A 43 -2.58 -1.27 16.61
N LEU A 44 -2.34 -0.68 15.43
CA LEU A 44 -3.24 0.32 14.85
C LEU A 44 -4.28 -0.34 13.94
N ASP A 45 -5.21 0.46 13.45
CA ASP A 45 -6.22 0.00 12.50
C ASP A 45 -5.61 -0.37 11.15
N ARG A 46 -6.40 -1.09 10.35
CA ARG A 46 -6.03 -1.49 9.00
C ARG A 46 -5.73 -0.27 8.12
N GLU A 47 -6.50 0.81 8.26
CA GLU A 47 -6.30 2.05 7.50
C GLU A 47 -4.88 2.59 7.69
N PHE A 48 -4.41 2.67 8.93
CA PHE A 48 -3.04 3.09 9.23
C PHE A 48 -2.00 2.22 8.51
N TYR A 49 -2.13 0.90 8.57
CA TYR A 49 -1.18 0.00 7.92
C TYR A 49 -1.24 0.08 6.40
N LEU A 50 -2.43 0.24 5.82
CA LEU A 50 -2.61 0.45 4.39
C LEU A 50 -1.97 1.76 3.92
N ARG A 51 -2.25 2.87 4.61
CA ARG A 51 -1.68 4.20 4.30
C ARG A 51 -0.16 4.23 4.45
N LYS A 52 0.36 3.61 5.51
CA LYS A 52 1.81 3.44 5.71
C LYS A 52 2.45 2.61 4.60
N ALA A 53 1.84 1.49 4.20
CA ALA A 53 2.36 0.67 3.11
C ALA A 53 2.34 1.43 1.77
N ALA A 54 1.27 2.17 1.49
CA ALA A 54 1.15 3.01 0.29
C ALA A 54 2.21 4.13 0.26
N LEU A 55 2.48 4.78 1.39
CA LEU A 55 3.55 5.78 1.51
C LEU A 55 4.91 5.18 1.19
N LEU A 56 5.24 4.03 1.77
CA LEU A 56 6.52 3.37 1.54
C LEU A 56 6.65 2.88 0.10
N ASP A 57 5.57 2.41 -0.53
CA ASP A 57 5.54 2.08 -1.96
C ASP A 57 5.89 3.29 -2.83
N ARG A 58 5.30 4.45 -2.52
CA ARG A 58 5.55 5.70 -3.24
C ARG A 58 6.98 6.20 -3.07
N ILE A 59 7.56 6.07 -1.87
CA ILE A 59 8.98 6.37 -1.64
C ILE A 59 9.86 5.41 -2.45
N ALA A 60 9.51 4.12 -2.51
CA ALA A 60 10.24 3.14 -3.29
C ALA A 60 10.18 3.37 -4.81
N LEU A 61 9.14 4.05 -5.31
CA LEU A 61 9.05 4.44 -6.72
C LEU A 61 9.95 5.63 -7.06
N LEU A 62 10.46 6.36 -6.07
CA LEU A 62 11.43 7.44 -6.27
C LEU A 62 12.87 6.95 -6.35
N ASP A 63 13.14 5.67 -6.03
CA ASP A 63 14.47 5.10 -6.17
C ASP A 63 14.87 5.08 -7.65
N GLU A 64 16.01 5.71 -7.95
CA GLU A 64 16.55 5.71 -9.31
C GLU A 64 17.04 4.31 -9.69
N PRO A 65 16.77 3.85 -10.93
CA PRO A 65 17.31 2.59 -11.41
C PRO A 65 18.84 2.66 -11.43
N GLY A 66 19.47 1.86 -10.56
CA GLY A 66 20.94 1.79 -10.41
C GLY A 66 21.49 2.32 -9.09
N ASN A 67 20.65 2.94 -8.24
CA ASN A 67 21.02 3.36 -6.88
C ASN A 67 19.90 3.07 -5.87
N PRO A 68 19.57 1.78 -5.63
CA PRO A 68 18.51 1.41 -4.70
C PRO A 68 18.91 1.83 -3.28
N ARG A 69 18.05 2.61 -2.63
CA ARG A 69 18.26 3.14 -1.27
C ARG A 69 17.72 2.20 -0.19
N GLY A 70 17.39 0.95 -0.53
CA GLY A 70 16.75 -0.01 0.38
C GLY A 70 15.27 0.25 0.64
N THR A 71 14.67 1.21 -0.09
CA THR A 71 13.27 1.60 0.11
C THR A 71 12.31 0.57 -0.47
N THR A 72 12.74 -0.16 -1.51
CA THR A 72 11.95 -1.25 -2.13
C THR A 72 11.71 -2.40 -1.16
N GLU A 73 12.74 -2.84 -0.43
CA GLU A 73 12.63 -3.90 0.57
C GLU A 73 11.71 -3.48 1.71
N THR A 74 11.81 -2.23 2.14
CA THR A 74 10.95 -1.65 3.18
C THR A 74 9.49 -1.60 2.72
N ALA A 75 9.23 -1.22 1.47
CA ALA A 75 7.89 -1.23 0.87
C ALA A 75 7.32 -2.66 0.76
N VAL A 76 8.14 -3.63 0.34
CA VAL A 76 7.74 -5.04 0.28
C VAL A 76 7.40 -5.57 1.67
N ALA A 77 8.21 -5.30 2.69
CA ALA A 77 7.94 -5.74 4.06
C ALA A 77 6.63 -5.16 4.61
N ALA A 78 6.36 -3.87 4.36
CA ALA A 78 5.10 -3.25 4.75
C ALA A 78 3.89 -3.84 4.00
N ALA A 79 4.07 -4.15 2.72
CA ALA A 79 3.03 -4.79 1.90
C ALA A 79 2.72 -6.23 2.38
N LEU A 80 3.75 -7.00 2.74
CA LEU A 80 3.59 -8.33 3.32
C LEU A 80 2.87 -8.27 4.67
N TYR A 81 3.17 -7.27 5.50
CA TYR A 81 2.45 -7.07 6.77
C TYR A 81 0.96 -6.81 6.54
N LEU A 82 0.61 -6.00 5.52
CA LEU A 82 -0.79 -5.78 5.16
C LEU A 82 -1.46 -7.05 4.62
N LEU A 83 -0.76 -7.83 3.79
CA LEU A 83 -1.27 -9.12 3.29
C LEU A 83 -1.55 -10.11 4.43
N ASP A 84 -0.66 -10.18 5.41
CA ASP A 84 -0.85 -11.02 6.61
C ASP A 84 -2.04 -10.55 7.45
N LEU A 85 -2.26 -9.23 7.53
CA LEU A 85 -3.41 -8.64 8.22
C LEU A 85 -4.74 -8.97 7.51
N ASP A 86 -4.74 -8.92 6.18
CA ASP A 86 -5.96 -9.03 5.36
C ASP A 86 -6.31 -10.47 4.95
N GLN A 87 -5.32 -11.36 4.95
CA GLN A 87 -5.43 -12.77 4.56
C GLN A 87 -6.32 -12.99 3.31
N PRO A 88 -5.97 -12.42 2.15
CA PRO A 88 -6.85 -12.41 0.97
C PRO A 88 -7.12 -13.80 0.35
N GLY A 89 -6.57 -14.88 0.91
CA GLY A 89 -6.78 -16.26 0.45
C GLY A 89 -6.09 -16.62 -0.86
N ALA A 90 -5.31 -15.69 -1.45
CA ALA A 90 -4.61 -15.88 -2.72
C ALA A 90 -3.21 -15.26 -2.68
N ILE A 91 -2.26 -15.93 -3.33
CA ILE A 91 -0.90 -15.40 -3.55
C ILE A 91 -1.00 -14.29 -4.60
N CYS A 92 -0.51 -13.10 -4.27
CA CYS A 92 -0.44 -11.96 -5.18
C CYS A 92 0.85 -11.17 -4.95
N ASP A 93 1.20 -10.30 -5.90
CA ASP A 93 2.32 -9.38 -5.72
C ASP A 93 2.00 -8.41 -4.56
N PRO A 94 2.83 -8.33 -3.51
CA PRO A 94 2.53 -7.53 -2.33
C PRO A 94 2.31 -6.05 -2.64
N ARG A 95 3.14 -5.47 -3.51
CA ARG A 95 3.07 -4.03 -3.83
C ARG A 95 1.84 -3.72 -4.69
N ALA A 96 1.51 -4.60 -5.64
CA ALA A 96 0.30 -4.52 -6.43
C ALA A 96 -0.96 -4.66 -5.56
N TYR A 97 -0.92 -5.51 -4.53
CA TYR A 97 -2.00 -5.63 -3.55
C TYR A 97 -2.23 -4.32 -2.80
N VAL A 98 -1.16 -3.69 -2.27
CA VAL A 98 -1.25 -2.38 -1.60
C VAL A 98 -1.88 -1.33 -2.51
N ARG A 99 -1.43 -1.25 -3.77
CA ARG A 99 -1.97 -0.29 -4.77
C ARG A 99 -3.46 -0.50 -5.01
N GLN A 100 -3.88 -1.75 -5.18
CA GLN A 100 -5.29 -2.09 -5.36
C GLN A 100 -6.13 -1.72 -4.14
N GLN A 101 -5.68 -2.07 -2.93
CA GLN A 101 -6.41 -1.78 -1.70
C GLN A 101 -6.48 -0.29 -1.41
N TYR A 102 -5.41 0.45 -1.68
CA TYR A 102 -5.37 1.89 -1.52
C TYR A 102 -6.35 2.58 -2.48
N ALA A 103 -6.32 2.21 -3.77
CA ALA A 103 -7.25 2.73 -4.77
C ALA A 103 -8.71 2.46 -4.38
N ARG A 104 -9.02 1.27 -3.86
CA ARG A 104 -10.36 0.92 -3.37
C ARG A 104 -10.79 1.75 -2.16
N SER A 105 -9.88 1.96 -1.19
CA SER A 105 -10.19 2.76 0.00
C SER A 105 -10.58 4.20 -0.31
N LEU A 106 -10.07 4.76 -1.41
CA LEU A 106 -10.45 6.08 -1.87
C LEU A 106 -11.85 6.10 -2.49
N THR A 107 -12.22 5.06 -3.24
CA THR A 107 -13.58 4.91 -3.79
C THR A 107 -14.63 4.70 -2.69
N ASP A 108 -14.29 3.95 -1.64
CA ASP A 108 -15.21 3.67 -0.52
C ASP A 108 -15.46 4.90 0.39
N HIS A 109 -14.72 6.00 0.20
CA HIS A 109 -14.83 7.24 0.99
C HIS A 109 -15.47 8.40 0.21
N GLN A 110 -15.99 8.14 -1.00
CA GLN A 110 -16.79 9.08 -1.82
C GLN A 110 -18.29 8.79 -1.70
#